data_AF-A0A368NKC7-F1
#
_entry.id   AF-A0A368NKC7-F1
#
_cell.length_a   1.000
_cell.length_b   1.000
_cell.length_c   1.000
_cell.angle_alpha   90.00
_cell.angle_beta   90.00
_cell.angle_gamma   90.00
#
_symmetry.space_group_name_H-M   'P 1'
#
loop_
_entity.id
_entity.type
_entity.pdbx_description
1 polymer ?
#
loop_
_entity_poly.entity_id
_entity_poly.type
_entity_poly.pdbx_seq_one_letter_code
_entity_poly.pdbx_strand_id
1 'polypeptide(L)'
;MTTLLGLTYISNEKVPLADLDDYVTVHVPSAGFDQHLGNHAPWFWSIDRRGGGGVDFKQGKYDYWVRRIGSNQPIGFPVLTSTSKEEGWISVMDGRHRIMAIVDSGRQAFAARLPRPLLGTAQMIIPGLEIFDL
;
A
#
# COMPACT_ATOMS: atom_id res chain seq x y z
N MET A 1 -18.38 -2.40 0.49
CA MET A 1 -17.63 -1.74 -0.59
C MET A 1 -17.66 -0.25 -0.32
N THR A 2 -16.54 0.45 -0.46
CA THR A 2 -16.40 1.85 -0.03
C THR A 2 -15.58 2.62 -1.05
N THR A 3 -16.07 3.75 -1.55
CA THR A 3 -15.32 4.59 -2.49
C THR A 3 -14.55 5.67 -1.75
N LEU A 4 -13.22 5.67 -1.88
CA LEU A 4 -12.30 6.61 -1.24
C LEU A 4 -11.28 7.08 -2.28
N LEU A 5 -10.94 8.37 -2.28
CA LEU A 5 -9.85 8.91 -3.12
C LEU A 5 -10.02 8.56 -4.61
N GLY A 6 -11.27 8.51 -5.06
CA GLY A 6 -11.66 8.16 -6.43
C GLY A 6 -11.41 6.69 -6.81
N LEU A 7 -11.27 5.79 -5.84
CA LEU A 7 -11.15 4.34 -6.03
C LEU A 7 -12.19 3.61 -5.18
N THR A 8 -12.72 2.52 -5.72
CA THR A 8 -13.68 1.67 -5.01
C THR A 8 -12.97 0.52 -4.33
N TYR A 9 -13.03 0.48 -3.00
CA TYR A 9 -12.40 -0.53 -2.16
C TYR A 9 -13.39 -1.61 -1.70
N ILE A 10 -12.93 -2.86 -1.73
CA ILE A 10 -13.61 -4.03 -1.16
C ILE A 10 -12.73 -4.65 -0.06
N SER A 11 -13.34 -5.45 0.82
CA SER A 11 -12.58 -6.22 1.81
C SER A 11 -11.58 -7.14 1.12
N ASN A 12 -10.42 -7.35 1.74
CA ASN A 12 -9.47 -8.34 1.25
C ASN A 12 -9.96 -9.74 1.65
N GLU A 13 -10.16 -10.61 0.66
CA GLU A 13 -10.49 -12.03 0.91
C GLU A 13 -9.25 -12.88 1.24
N LYS A 14 -8.05 -12.39 0.88
CA LYS A 14 -6.78 -13.16 0.94
C LYS A 14 -5.95 -12.94 2.20
N VAL A 15 -6.15 -11.84 2.90
CA VAL A 15 -5.60 -11.64 4.23
C VAL A 15 -6.78 -11.83 5.17
N PRO A 16 -6.89 -12.97 5.87
CA PRO A 16 -7.80 -13.05 7.00
C PRO A 16 -7.25 -12.05 8.03
N LEU A 17 -7.71 -10.80 7.95
CA LEU A 17 -7.59 -9.83 9.02
C LEU A 17 -8.44 -10.45 10.13
N ALA A 18 -7.80 -11.29 10.96
CA ALA A 18 -8.48 -12.20 11.89
C ALA A 18 -9.48 -11.44 12.77
N ASP A 19 -9.19 -10.17 13.05
CA ASP A 19 -10.13 -9.18 13.55
C ASP A 19 -10.00 -7.86 12.75
N LEU A 20 -11.08 -7.41 12.13
CA LEU A 20 -11.15 -6.09 11.48
C LEU A 20 -10.88 -4.94 12.48
N ASP A 21 -11.08 -5.19 13.77
CA ASP A 21 -10.84 -4.25 14.86
C ASP A 21 -9.36 -3.96 15.09
N ASP A 22 -8.45 -4.84 14.67
CA ASP A 22 -7.01 -4.63 14.81
C ASP A 22 -6.43 -3.67 13.77
N TYR A 23 -7.20 -3.30 12.74
CA TYR A 23 -6.74 -2.48 11.64
C TYR A 23 -7.54 -1.20 11.49
N VAL A 24 -6.83 -0.08 11.31
CA VAL A 24 -7.42 1.19 10.88
C VAL A 24 -7.29 1.35 9.37
N THR A 25 -8.25 2.04 8.77
CA THR A 25 -8.08 2.55 7.40
C THR A 25 -7.33 3.86 7.50
N VAL A 26 -6.29 4.02 6.70
CA VAL A 26 -5.47 5.24 6.64
C VAL A 26 -5.43 5.80 5.23
N HIS A 27 -5.43 7.12 5.15
CA HIS A 27 -5.07 7.90 3.98
C HIS A 27 -3.55 7.97 3.88
N VAL A 28 -3.00 7.40 2.81
CA VAL A 28 -1.56 7.35 2.56
C VAL A 28 -1.22 8.27 1.39
N PRO A 29 -0.41 9.31 1.59
CA PRO A 29 0.10 10.14 0.50
C PRO A 29 0.93 9.32 -0.48
N SER A 30 0.70 9.52 -1.78
CA SER A 30 1.47 8.83 -2.83
C SER A 30 2.88 9.39 -2.98
N ALA A 31 3.04 10.70 -2.79
CA ALA A 31 4.31 11.39 -2.96
C ALA A 31 5.32 10.93 -1.91
N GLY A 32 6.46 10.40 -2.35
CA GLY A 32 7.54 9.96 -1.47
C GLY A 32 7.23 8.74 -0.59
N PHE A 33 6.08 8.08 -0.77
CA PHE A 33 5.67 6.93 0.04
C PHE A 33 6.74 5.84 0.14
N ASP A 34 7.49 5.64 -0.94
CA ASP A 34 8.55 4.64 -1.03
C ASP A 34 9.78 4.94 -0.20
N GLN A 35 10.02 6.22 0.11
CA GLN A 35 11.09 6.65 1.00
C GLN A 35 10.79 6.32 2.46
N HIS A 36 9.52 6.03 2.77
CA HIS A 36 9.02 5.71 4.11
C HIS A 36 8.89 4.21 4.37
N LEU A 37 9.15 3.40 3.34
CA LEU A 37 9.27 1.96 3.51
C LEU A 37 10.69 1.64 4.01
N GLY A 38 10.83 0.66 4.90
CA GLY A 38 12.13 0.27 5.47
C GLY A 38 13.20 -0.03 4.42
N ASN A 39 14.48 -0.08 4.81
CA ASN A 39 15.62 -0.30 3.90
C ASN A 39 15.60 -1.66 3.17
N HIS A 40 14.60 -2.50 3.43
CA HIS A 40 14.31 -3.73 2.70
C HIS A 40 13.14 -3.63 1.71
N ALA A 41 12.56 -2.44 1.54
CA ALA A 41 11.68 -2.09 0.44
C ALA A 41 12.29 -1.16 -0.64
N PRO A 42 13.62 -1.00 -0.84
CA PRO A 42 14.16 -0.20 -1.95
C PRO A 42 13.77 -0.81 -3.32
N TRP A 43 13.36 -2.07 -3.31
CA TRP A 43 12.78 -2.83 -4.44
C TRP A 43 11.37 -2.39 -4.81
N PHE A 44 10.68 -1.64 -3.95
CA PHE A 44 9.29 -1.23 -4.17
C PHE A 44 9.12 -0.37 -5.44
N TRP A 45 10.19 0.33 -5.88
CA TRP A 45 10.15 1.07 -7.15
C TRP A 45 11.43 1.12 -7.97
N SER A 46 12.61 1.21 -7.35
CA SER A 46 13.81 1.66 -8.07
C SER A 46 14.60 0.52 -8.71
N ILE A 47 14.74 -0.62 -8.03
CA ILE A 47 15.57 -1.73 -8.52
C ILE A 47 14.83 -2.64 -9.50
N ASP A 48 13.51 -2.83 -9.34
CA ASP A 48 12.75 -3.75 -10.19
C ASP A 48 12.35 -3.16 -11.56
N ARG A 49 12.22 -1.84 -11.69
CA ARG A 49 11.77 -1.20 -12.96
C ARG A 49 12.90 -0.91 -13.95
N ARG A 50 14.14 -0.74 -13.48
CA ARG A 50 15.26 -0.26 -14.31
C ARG A 50 16.44 -1.23 -14.42
N GLY A 51 16.48 -2.28 -13.60
CA GLY A 51 17.69 -3.09 -13.39
C GLY A 51 17.65 -4.54 -13.84
N GLY A 52 16.67 -4.96 -14.67
CA GLY A 52 16.64 -6.28 -15.30
C GLY A 52 17.08 -7.45 -14.41
N GLY A 53 16.25 -7.87 -13.44
CA GLY A 53 16.51 -9.14 -12.73
C GLY A 53 16.27 -9.20 -11.22
N GLY A 54 15.42 -8.36 -10.63
CA GLY A 54 14.88 -8.65 -9.30
C GLY A 54 13.79 -9.72 -9.40
N VAL A 55 14.00 -10.88 -8.77
CA VAL A 55 13.14 -12.09 -8.88
C VAL A 55 11.69 -11.90 -8.39
N ASP A 56 11.36 -10.76 -7.78
CA ASP A 56 10.11 -10.54 -7.06
C ASP A 56 9.09 -9.63 -7.76
N PHE A 57 9.51 -8.80 -8.73
CA PHE A 57 8.58 -7.99 -9.50
C PHE A 57 7.95 -8.78 -10.65
N LYS A 58 6.62 -8.87 -10.62
CA LYS A 58 5.83 -9.60 -11.61
C LYS A 58 5.10 -8.60 -12.49
N GLN A 59 5.66 -8.28 -13.66
CA GLN A 59 5.09 -7.34 -14.63
C GLN A 59 3.60 -7.62 -14.91
N GLY A 60 3.23 -8.88 -15.14
CA GLY A 60 1.83 -9.24 -15.37
C GLY A 60 0.88 -8.91 -14.21
N LYS A 61 1.35 -8.96 -12.94
CA LYS A 61 0.56 -8.50 -11.79
C LYS A 61 0.42 -6.99 -11.77
N TYR A 62 1.47 -6.25 -12.13
CA TYR A 62 1.43 -4.80 -12.26
C TYR A 62 0.45 -4.37 -13.35
N ASP A 63 0.59 -4.91 -14.57
CA ASP A 63 -0.28 -4.60 -15.71
C ASP A 63 -1.76 -4.89 -15.42
N TYR A 64 -2.03 -5.99 -14.71
CA TYR A 64 -3.37 -6.32 -14.23
C TYR A 64 -3.95 -5.20 -13.35
N TRP A 65 -3.17 -4.64 -12.42
CA TRP A 65 -3.64 -3.54 -11.56
C TRP A 65 -3.76 -2.22 -12.32
N VAL A 66 -2.83 -1.90 -13.21
CA VAL A 66 -2.92 -0.71 -14.09
C VAL A 66 -4.26 -0.70 -14.84
N ARG A 67 -4.63 -1.82 -15.47
CA ARG A 67 -5.91 -1.95 -16.19
C ARG A 67 -7.11 -1.77 -15.25
N ARG A 68 -7.11 -2.43 -14.09
CA ARG A 68 -8.22 -2.34 -13.13
C ARG A 68 -8.41 -0.92 -12.59
N ILE A 69 -7.32 -0.25 -12.22
CA ILE A 69 -7.35 1.12 -11.70
C ILE A 69 -7.80 2.10 -12.79
N GLY A 70 -7.26 1.96 -14.01
CA GLY A 70 -7.68 2.78 -15.15
C GLY A 70 -9.15 2.60 -15.52
N SER A 71 -9.73 1.42 -15.27
CA SER A 71 -11.15 1.13 -15.45
C SER A 71 -12.00 1.33 -14.19
N ASN A 72 -11.46 1.92 -13.12
CA ASN A 72 -12.14 2.12 -11.83
C ASN A 72 -12.83 0.84 -11.28
N GLN A 73 -12.28 -0.33 -11.55
CA GLN A 73 -12.82 -1.58 -10.98
C GLN A 73 -12.57 -1.64 -9.48
N PRO A 74 -13.44 -2.33 -8.71
CA PRO A 74 -13.20 -2.54 -7.29
C PRO A 74 -11.86 -3.23 -7.01
N ILE A 75 -11.15 -2.73 -6.00
CA ILE A 75 -9.84 -3.22 -5.56
C ILE A 75 -9.88 -3.53 -4.06
N GLY A 76 -9.07 -4.48 -3.59
CA GLY A 76 -8.87 -4.65 -2.16
C GLY A 76 -8.11 -3.47 -1.55
N PHE A 77 -8.17 -3.28 -0.23
CA PHE A 77 -7.24 -2.40 0.45
C PHE A 77 -5.81 -2.98 0.37
N PRO A 78 -4.77 -2.21 0.02
CA PRO A 78 -3.41 -2.59 0.37
C PRO A 78 -3.26 -2.73 1.89
N VAL A 79 -2.36 -3.60 2.35
CA VAL A 79 -2.13 -3.82 3.78
C VAL A 79 -0.69 -3.51 4.13
N LEU A 80 -0.52 -2.56 5.05
CA LEU A 80 0.75 -2.16 5.63
C LEU A 80 1.03 -2.99 6.89
N THR A 81 2.29 -3.13 7.24
CA THR A 81 2.75 -3.86 8.43
C THR A 81 4.07 -3.30 8.93
N SER A 82 4.55 -3.71 10.10
CA SER A 82 5.90 -3.44 10.55
C SER A 82 6.89 -4.36 9.86
N THR A 83 8.12 -3.91 9.70
CA THR A 83 9.22 -4.83 9.36
C THR A 83 9.84 -5.39 10.65
N SER A 84 10.10 -6.69 10.67
CA SER A 84 10.83 -7.35 11.77
C SER A 84 12.33 -7.09 11.75
N LYS A 85 12.85 -6.51 10.64
CA LYS A 85 14.29 -6.32 10.42
C LYS A 85 14.79 -4.96 10.91
N GLU A 86 13.91 -3.97 11.00
CA GLU A 86 14.23 -2.61 11.44
C GLU A 86 13.08 -2.10 12.28
N GLU A 87 13.25 -2.11 13.60
CA GLU A 87 12.24 -1.59 14.52
C GLU A 87 11.88 -0.15 14.14
N GLY A 88 10.59 0.15 14.07
CA GLY A 88 10.13 1.48 13.69
C GLY A 88 10.08 1.77 12.19
N TRP A 89 10.04 0.77 11.30
CA TRP A 89 9.81 0.98 9.87
C TRP A 89 8.55 0.27 9.35
N ILE A 90 7.96 0.83 8.28
CA ILE A 90 6.76 0.30 7.62
C ILE A 90 7.15 -0.57 6.41
N SER A 91 6.37 -1.62 6.18
CA SER A 91 6.45 -2.52 5.04
C SER A 91 5.06 -2.77 4.46
N VAL A 92 5.00 -3.37 3.27
CA VAL A 92 3.74 -3.74 2.60
C VAL A 92 3.59 -5.26 2.65
N MET A 93 2.59 -5.72 3.40
CA MET A 93 2.22 -7.13 3.52
C MET A 93 1.45 -7.60 2.30
N ASP A 94 0.47 -6.82 1.84
CA ASP A 94 -0.31 -7.11 0.62
C ASP A 94 -0.52 -5.84 -0.22
N GLY A 95 -0.62 -6.04 -1.54
CA GLY A 95 -1.01 -4.97 -2.46
C GLY A 95 0.15 -4.14 -3.02
N ARG A 96 1.41 -4.62 -2.98
CA ARG A 96 2.57 -3.90 -3.54
C ARG A 96 2.35 -3.41 -4.98
N HIS A 97 2.04 -4.33 -5.91
CA HIS A 97 1.74 -3.98 -7.31
C HIS A 97 0.51 -3.08 -7.48
N ARG A 98 -0.44 -3.15 -6.54
CA ARG A 98 -1.64 -2.32 -6.53
C ARG A 98 -1.29 -0.88 -6.12
N ILE A 99 -0.59 -0.69 -5.01
CA ILE A 99 -0.09 0.63 -4.58
C ILE A 99 0.73 1.23 -5.72
N MET A 100 1.62 0.43 -6.32
CA MET A 100 2.41 0.90 -7.45
C MET A 100 1.54 1.44 -8.58
N ALA A 101 0.61 0.64 -9.09
CA ALA A 101 -0.27 1.09 -10.14
C ALA A 101 -1.16 2.30 -9.75
N ILE A 102 -1.50 2.48 -8.46
CA ILE A 102 -2.25 3.66 -7.97
C ILE A 102 -1.39 4.93 -8.04
N VAL A 103 -0.16 4.87 -7.54
CA VAL A 103 0.77 6.02 -7.55
C VAL A 103 1.10 6.41 -9.00
N ASP A 104 1.40 5.44 -9.86
CA ASP A 104 1.69 5.68 -11.28
C ASP A 104 0.49 6.23 -12.05
N SER A 105 -0.73 6.01 -11.59
CA SER A 105 -1.91 6.61 -12.23
C SER A 105 -2.06 8.11 -11.92
N GLY A 106 -1.10 8.73 -11.21
CA GLY A 106 -1.11 10.15 -10.85
C GLY A 106 -2.01 10.50 -9.67
N ARG A 107 -2.54 9.50 -8.96
CA ARG A 107 -3.37 9.73 -7.77
C ARG A 107 -2.49 10.20 -6.62
N GLN A 108 -2.93 11.27 -5.96
CA GLN A 108 -2.16 11.93 -4.90
C GLN A 108 -2.12 11.15 -3.58
N ALA A 109 -3.05 10.22 -3.40
CA ALA A 109 -3.10 9.35 -2.23
C ALA A 109 -3.90 8.07 -2.50
N PHE A 110 -3.78 7.11 -1.59
CA PHE A 110 -4.55 5.86 -1.58
C PHE A 110 -4.97 5.47 -0.15
N ALA A 111 -6.01 4.64 -0.05
CA ALA A 111 -6.45 4.11 1.24
C ALA A 111 -5.75 2.77 1.48
N ALA A 112 -5.26 2.52 2.69
CA ALA A 112 -4.64 1.26 3.09
C ALA A 112 -5.13 0.82 4.47
N ARG A 113 -4.96 -0.47 4.78
CA ARG A 113 -5.16 -1.01 6.13
C ARG A 113 -3.83 -1.02 6.86
N LEU A 114 -3.83 -0.53 8.09
CA LEU A 114 -2.67 -0.45 8.97
C LEU A 114 -3.05 -1.02 10.34
N PRO A 115 -2.25 -1.93 10.95
CA PRO A 115 -2.46 -2.36 12.32
C PRO A 115 -2.51 -1.18 13.29
N ARG A 116 -3.53 -1.11 14.14
CA ARG A 116 -3.70 -0.06 15.16
C ARG A 116 -2.45 0.19 16.00
N PRO A 117 -1.74 -0.85 16.49
CA PRO A 117 -0.52 -0.64 17.27
C PRO A 117 0.61 0.08 16.50
N LEU A 118 0.56 0.07 15.17
CA LEU A 118 1.57 0.72 14.32
C LEU A 118 1.21 2.15 13.94
N LEU A 119 0.01 2.63 14.27
CA LEU A 119 -0.48 3.93 13.83
C LEU A 119 0.44 5.08 14.25
N GLY A 120 0.83 5.15 15.52
CA GLY A 120 1.73 6.21 16.01
C GLY A 120 3.07 6.22 15.29
N THR A 121 3.67 5.04 15.13
CA THR A 121 4.92 4.85 14.37
C THR A 121 4.76 5.29 12.92
N ALA A 122 3.70 4.86 12.24
CA ALA A 122 3.44 5.21 10.85
C ALA A 122 3.24 6.72 10.65
N GLN A 123 2.54 7.40 11.57
CA GLN A 123 2.34 8.86 11.52
C GLN A 123 3.64 9.65 11.71
N MET A 124 4.62 9.10 12.44
CA MET A 124 5.94 9.73 12.57
C MET A 124 6.80 9.59 11.31
N ILE A 125 6.61 8.51 10.54
CA ILE A 125 7.49 8.16 9.41
C ILE A 125 6.92 8.64 8.08
N ILE A 126 5.59 8.64 7.92
CA ILE A 126 4.89 9.00 6.69
C ILE A 126 4.20 10.35 6.93
N PRO A 127 4.80 11.48 6.51
CA PRO A 127 4.20 12.80 6.65
C PRO A 127 2.87 12.86 5.92
N GLY A 128 1.82 13.37 6.58
CA GLY A 128 0.47 13.47 6.00
C GLY A 128 -0.33 12.16 5.99
N LEU A 129 0.13 11.13 6.72
CA LEU A 129 -0.69 9.96 7.00
C LEU A 129 -1.84 10.33 7.95
N GLU A 130 -3.08 10.13 7.49
CA GLU A 130 -4.28 10.45 8.27
C GLU A 130 -5.14 9.20 8.47
N ILE A 131 -5.87 9.14 9.59
CA ILE A 131 -6.86 8.09 9.82
C ILE A 131 -8.08 8.41 8.97
N PHE A 132 -8.61 7.39 8.32
CA PHE A 132 -9.90 7.45 7.67
C PHE A 132 -10.89 6.68 8.54
N ASP A 133 -11.70 7.40 9.31
CA ASP A 133 -12.82 6.78 10.02
C ASP A 133 -13.87 6.35 8.98
N LEU A 134 -14.19 5.05 8.99
CA LEU A 134 -15.25 4.44 8.18
C LEU A 134 -16.40 4.00 9.08
#